data_AF-A0A7R9Z9Q3-F1
#
_entry.id   AF-A0A7R9Z9Q3-F1
#
_cell.length_a   1.000
_cell.length_b   1.000
_cell.length_c   1.000
_cell.angle_alpha   90.00
_cell.angle_beta   90.00
_cell.angle_gamma   90.00
#
_symmetry.space_group_name_H-M   'P 1'
#
loop_
_entity.id
_entity.type
_entity.pdbx_description
1 polymer ?
#
loop_
_entity_poly.entity_id
_entity_poly.type
_entity_poly.pdbx_seq_one_letter_code
_entity_poly.pdbx_strand_id
1 'polypeptide(L)'
;EATQRAEALFRRMEDGGRDNIVRPDVFAFNTLLRCYATRGMAHEAELLLMRMESLYAAGALGSGGERGDKGRVNKQGRGGSSPDRISYTTVLTALAKSDDADA
;
A
#
# COMPACT_ATOMS: atom_id res chain seq x y z
N GLU A 1 -1.91 -18.97 3.09
CA GLU A 1 -0.74 -18.84 2.19
C GLU A 1 -0.67 -17.53 1.40
N ALA A 2 -1.77 -17.03 0.80
CA ALA A 2 -1.72 -15.85 -0.06
C ALA A 2 -1.05 -14.62 0.59
N THR A 3 -1.37 -14.33 1.85
CA THR A 3 -0.82 -13.17 2.56
C THR A 3 0.66 -13.33 2.93
N GLN A 4 1.11 -14.54 3.31
CA GLN A 4 2.53 -14.78 3.56
C GLN A 4 3.37 -14.62 2.29
N ARG A 5 2.86 -15.08 1.15
CA ARG A 5 3.54 -14.89 -0.14
C ARG A 5 3.57 -13.41 -0.53
N ALA A 6 2.47 -12.70 -0.30
CA ALA A 6 2.39 -11.27 -0.57
C ALA A 6 3.34 -10.47 0.34
N GLU A 7 3.44 -10.81 1.63
CA GLU A 7 4.38 -10.18 2.57
C GLU A 7 5.84 -10.47 2.21
N ALA A 8 6.15 -11.70 1.79
CA ALA A 8 7.48 -12.06 1.32
C ALA A 8 7.89 -11.28 0.06
N LEU A 9 6.95 -11.09 -0.88
CA LEU A 9 7.17 -10.24 -2.06
C LEU A 9 7.32 -8.76 -1.66
N PHE A 10 6.53 -8.30 -0.70
CA PHE A 10 6.59 -6.93 -0.20
C PHE A 10 7.93 -6.62 0.47
N ARG A 11 8.42 -7.51 1.34
CA ARG A 11 9.76 -7.41 1.93
C ARG A 11 10.86 -7.39 0.88
N ARG A 12 10.73 -8.21 -0.18
CA ARG A 12 11.69 -8.18 -1.30
C ARG A 12 11.70 -6.83 -2.03
N MET A 13 10.58 -6.13 -2.10
CA MET A 13 10.50 -4.78 -2.66
C MET A 13 11.10 -3.74 -1.68
N GLU A 14 10.85 -3.86 -0.37
CA GLU A 14 11.47 -2.96 0.63
C GLU A 14 13.00 -3.08 0.66
N ASP A 15 13.52 -4.30 0.57
CA ASP A 15 14.95 -4.60 0.52
C ASP A 15 15.62 -4.08 -0.77
N GLY A 16 14.84 -3.57 -1.73
CA GLY A 16 15.29 -2.99 -2.99
C GLY A 16 15.43 -3.99 -4.14
N GLY A 17 15.26 -5.29 -3.89
CA GLY A 17 15.52 -6.32 -4.89
C GLY A 17 16.96 -6.27 -5.42
N ARG A 18 17.23 -7.04 -6.49
CA ARG A 18 18.60 -7.24 -7.01
C ARG A 18 19.25 -5.97 -7.58
N ASP A 19 18.45 -4.95 -7.90
CA ASP A 19 18.89 -3.74 -8.61
C ASP A 19 18.47 -2.41 -7.91
N ASN A 20 17.85 -2.44 -6.71
CA ASN A 20 17.24 -1.24 -6.07
C ASN A 20 16.14 -0.54 -6.90
N ILE A 21 15.73 -1.14 -8.03
CA ILE A 21 14.73 -0.59 -8.95
C ILE A 21 13.30 -0.79 -8.42
N VAL A 22 13.07 -1.86 -7.66
CA VAL A 22 11.72 -2.26 -7.26
C VAL A 22 11.45 -1.80 -5.84
N ARG A 23 10.83 -0.63 -5.69
CA ARG A 23 10.32 -0.10 -4.41
C ARG A 23 8.82 -0.41 -4.29
N PRO A 24 8.30 -0.65 -3.07
CA PRO A 24 6.87 -0.82 -2.89
C PRO A 24 6.15 0.50 -3.16
N ASP A 25 5.24 0.46 -4.11
CA ASP A 25 4.41 1.60 -4.50
C ASP A 25 3.02 1.50 -3.84
N VAL A 26 2.19 2.53 -3.96
CA VAL A 26 0.81 2.60 -3.44
C VAL A 26 -0.02 1.37 -3.85
N PHE A 27 0.21 0.83 -5.04
CA PHE A 27 -0.44 -0.40 -5.50
C PHE A 27 -0.01 -1.64 -4.72
N ALA A 28 1.28 -1.76 -4.36
CA ALA A 28 1.79 -2.88 -3.57
C ALA A 28 1.19 -2.86 -2.16
N PHE A 29 1.13 -1.68 -1.54
CA PHE A 29 0.47 -1.45 -0.26
C PHE A 29 -1.01 -1.83 -0.29
N ASN A 30 -1.77 -1.32 -1.28
CA ASN A 30 -3.19 -1.64 -1.44
C ASN A 30 -3.45 -3.14 -1.64
N THR A 31 -2.57 -3.81 -2.39
CA THR A 31 -2.68 -5.25 -2.62
C THR A 31 -2.52 -6.02 -1.32
N LEU A 32 -1.50 -5.68 -0.52
CA LEU A 32 -1.23 -6.33 0.75
C LEU A 32 -2.32 -6.02 1.79
N LEU A 33 -2.79 -4.77 1.85
CA LEU A 33 -3.95 -4.34 2.65
C LEU A 33 -5.19 -5.19 2.37
N ARG A 34 -5.50 -5.44 1.09
CA ARG A 34 -6.63 -6.28 0.69
C ARG A 34 -6.43 -7.74 1.10
N CYS A 35 -5.20 -8.25 1.05
CA CYS A 35 -4.86 -9.58 1.57
C CYS A 35 -5.03 -9.69 3.09
N TYR A 36 -4.75 -8.63 3.85
CA TYR A 36 -5.03 -8.58 5.28
C TYR A 36 -6.54 -8.49 5.56
N ALA A 37 -7.26 -7.64 4.82
CA ALA A 37 -8.71 -7.47 4.98
C ALA A 37 -9.52 -8.73 4.65
N THR A 38 -9.12 -9.47 3.61
CA THR A 38 -9.76 -10.75 3.27
C THR A 38 -9.55 -11.84 4.31
N ARG A 39 -8.54 -11.69 5.18
CA ARG A 39 -8.26 -12.60 6.28
C ARG A 39 -8.78 -12.16 7.65
N GLY A 40 -9.39 -10.97 7.74
CA GLY A 40 -9.74 -10.39 9.04
C GLY A 40 -8.51 -10.00 9.88
N MET A 41 -7.34 -9.85 9.26
CA MET A 41 -6.12 -9.43 9.97
C MET A 41 -6.08 -7.90 10.03
N ALA A 42 -7.03 -7.32 10.76
CA ALA A 42 -7.26 -5.89 10.82
C ALA A 42 -6.08 -5.12 11.41
N HIS A 43 -5.45 -5.66 12.46
CA HIS A 43 -4.28 -5.06 13.10
C HIS A 43 -3.10 -4.91 12.13
N GLU A 44 -2.77 -5.97 11.38
CA GLU A 44 -1.74 -5.95 10.35
C GLU A 44 -2.08 -4.95 9.23
N ALA A 45 -3.36 -4.85 8.87
CA ALA A 45 -3.83 -3.89 7.87
C ALA A 45 -3.62 -2.43 8.33
N GLU A 46 -3.94 -2.11 9.58
CA GLU A 46 -3.69 -0.78 10.16
C GLU A 46 -2.20 -0.43 10.19
N LEU A 47 -1.36 -1.35 10.66
CA LEU A 47 0.10 -1.13 10.70
C LEU A 47 0.66 -0.83 9.30
N LEU A 48 0.16 -1.55 8.28
CA LEU A 48 0.59 -1.31 6.91
C LEU A 48 0.12 0.05 6.37
N LEU A 49 -1.09 0.49 6.75
CA LEU A 49 -1.62 1.80 6.39
C LEU A 49 -0.78 2.93 7.01
N MET A 50 -0.45 2.82 8.31
CA MET A 50 0.42 3.79 9.00
C MET A 50 1.81 3.84 8.36
N ARG A 51 2.35 2.70 7.93
CA ARG A 51 3.63 2.63 7.21
C ARG A 51 3.57 3.38 5.89
N MET A 52 2.48 3.23 5.14
CA MET A 52 2.24 3.95 3.88
C MET A 52 2.15 5.47 4.10
N GLU A 53 1.44 5.91 5.15
CA GLU A 53 1.37 7.32 5.55
C GLU A 53 2.74 7.89 5.93
N SER A 54 3.53 7.13 6.71
CA SER A 54 4.87 7.53 7.12
C SER A 54 5.83 7.69 5.93
N LEU A 55 5.78 6.76 4.98
CA LEU A 55 6.59 6.84 3.75
C LEU A 55 6.16 7.99 2.84
N TYR A 56 4.87 8.33 2.84
CA TYR A 56 4.36 9.51 2.14
C TYR A 56 4.87 10.80 2.80
N ALA A 57 4.75 10.91 4.11
CA ALA A 57 5.27 12.05 4.88
C ALA A 57 6.79 12.21 4.75
N ALA A 58 7.53 11.09 4.63
CA ALA A 58 8.97 11.07 4.39
C ALA A 58 9.37 11.39 2.94
N GLY A 59 8.41 11.57 2.02
CA GLY A 59 8.67 11.80 0.59
C GLY A 59 9.19 10.58 -0.17
N ALA A 60 9.24 9.41 0.45
CA ALA A 60 9.75 8.17 -0.14
C ALA A 60 8.75 7.54 -1.14
N LEU A 61 7.44 7.75 -0.93
CA LEU A 61 6.36 7.39 -1.88
C LEU A 61 5.99 8.53 -2.83
N GLY A 62 6.59 9.72 -2.64
CA GLY A 62 6.24 10.94 -3.36
C GLY A 62 7.49 11.71 -3.74
N SER A 63 8.19 11.26 -4.79
CA SER A 63 9.16 12.13 -5.45
C SER A 63 8.38 13.22 -6.19
N GLY A 64 8.28 14.39 -5.58
CA GLY A 64 7.55 15.52 -6.14
C GLY A 64 7.98 16.89 -5.62
N GLY A 65 9.24 17.03 -5.18
CA GLY A 65 9.88 18.35 -5.07
C GLY A 65 10.10 18.94 -6.46
N GLU A 66 9.13 19.72 -6.93
CA GLU A 66 9.18 20.84 -7.88
C GLU A 66 9.89 20.73 -9.27
N ARG A 67 9.14 21.23 -10.27
CA ARG A 67 9.53 21.85 -11.57
C ARG A 67 9.45 21.00 -12.84
N GLY A 68 8.56 21.46 -13.71
CA GLY A 68 8.81 21.52 -15.14
C GLY A 68 8.08 20.47 -15.97
N ASP A 69 7.31 20.97 -16.94
CA ASP A 69 6.86 20.29 -18.15
C ASP A 69 5.59 19.41 -18.06
N LYS A 70 4.49 19.99 -18.55
CA LYS A 70 3.26 19.30 -18.92
C LYS A 70 3.49 18.48 -20.20
N GLY A 71 4.26 17.40 -20.09
CA GLY A 71 4.46 16.42 -21.14
C GLY A 71 3.46 15.26 -21.01
N ARG A 72 2.51 15.20 -21.93
CA ARG A 72 1.42 14.21 -22.02
C ARG A 72 1.94 12.77 -21.83
N VAL A 73 1.43 12.06 -20.82
CA VAL A 73 1.47 10.58 -20.77
C VAL A 73 0.07 9.99 -20.67
N ASN A 74 -0.16 9.00 -21.52
CA ASN A 74 -1.44 8.39 -21.84
C ASN A 74 -1.98 7.49 -20.72
N LYS A 75 -3.31 7.55 -20.53
CA LYS A 75 -4.24 6.51 -20.07
C LYS A 75 -3.71 5.44 -19.09
N GLN A 76 -3.62 5.79 -17.82
CA GLN A 76 -4.18 5.05 -16.68
C GLN A 76 -4.21 6.01 -15.49
N GLY A 77 -5.07 7.02 -15.55
CA GLY A 77 -5.17 8.05 -14.54
C GLY A 77 -5.77 7.50 -13.24
N ARG A 78 -4.91 7.17 -12.28
CA ARG A 78 -5.16 7.36 -10.85
C ARG A 78 -3.85 7.87 -10.25
N GLY A 79 -3.82 9.15 -9.88
CA GLY A 79 -2.66 9.79 -9.26
C GLY A 79 -2.36 9.10 -7.95
N GLY A 80 -1.41 8.16 -7.99
CA GLY A 80 -0.97 7.36 -6.85
C GLY A 80 0.04 8.13 -6.02
N SER A 81 -0.44 9.05 -5.19
CA SER A 81 0.45 9.87 -4.35
C SER A 81 -0.19 10.25 -3.01
N SER A 82 -1.00 9.39 -2.41
CA SER A 82 -1.46 9.48 -1.01
C SER A 82 -2.17 8.17 -0.67
N PRO A 83 -2.33 7.80 0.61
CA PRO A 83 -3.30 6.77 0.99
C PRO A 83 -4.67 7.17 0.44
N ASP A 84 -5.11 6.45 -0.59
CA ASP A 84 -6.38 6.71 -1.25
C ASP A 84 -7.54 6.25 -0.37
N ARG A 85 -8.75 6.69 -0.72
CA ARG A 85 -10.00 6.20 -0.13
C ARG A 85 -10.06 4.65 -0.09
N ILE A 86 -9.45 3.98 -1.07
CA ILE A 86 -9.37 2.52 -1.12
C ILE A 86 -8.61 1.96 0.07
N SER A 87 -7.48 2.55 0.46
CA SER A 87 -6.67 2.08 1.59
C SER A 87 -7.47 2.12 2.90
N TYR A 88 -8.10 3.26 3.21
CA TYR A 88 -8.94 3.40 4.41
C TYR A 88 -10.18 2.49 4.36
N THR A 89 -10.89 2.43 3.22
CA THR A 89 -12.06 1.54 3.12
C THR A 89 -11.68 0.07 3.28
N THR A 90 -10.49 -0.33 2.84
CA THR A 90 -10.02 -1.71 2.94
C THR A 90 -9.72 -2.07 4.39
N VAL A 91 -9.03 -1.20 5.13
CA VAL A 91 -8.81 -1.39 6.59
C VAL A 91 -10.13 -1.43 7.34
N LEU A 92 -11.07 -0.52 7.02
CA LEU A 92 -12.40 -0.53 7.64
C LEU A 92 -13.15 -1.85 7.39
N THR A 93 -13.10 -2.39 6.17
CA THR A 93 -13.69 -3.70 5.90
C THR A 93 -12.95 -4.85 6.56
N ALA A 94 -11.65 -4.71 6.85
CA ALA A 94 -10.88 -5.68 7.61
C ALA A 94 -11.33 -5.72 9.07
N LEU A 95 -11.44 -4.53 9.68
CA LEU A 95 -11.88 -4.33 11.07
C LEU A 95 -13.31 -4.83 11.30
N ALA A 96 -14.23 -4.50 10.39
CA ALA A 96 -15.60 -4.98 10.47
C ALA A 96 -15.66 -6.52 10.47
N LYS A 97 -14.84 -7.17 9.64
CA LYS A 97 -14.78 -8.63 9.56
C LYS A 97 -14.08 -9.29 10.75
N SER A 98 -13.13 -8.62 11.40
CA SER A 98 -12.49 -9.18 12.60
C SER A 98 -13.44 -9.16 13.79
N ASP A 99 -14.32 -8.17 13.88
CA ASP A 99 -15.32 -8.05 14.95
C ASP A 99 -16.39 -9.15 14.85
N ASP A 100 -16.87 -9.43 13.63
CA ASP A 100 -17.83 -10.53 13.36
C ASP A 100 -17.24 -11.94 13.60
N ALA A 101 -15.92 -12.09 13.59
CA ALA A 101 -15.25 -13.38 13.76
C ALA A 101 -14.93 -13.73 15.22
N ASP A 102 -15.00 -12.76 16.13
CA ASP A 102 -14.74 -12.90 17.58
C ASP A 102 -16.05 -13.01 18.40
N ALA A 103 -17.21 -13.16 17.74
CA ALA A 103 -18.55 -13.24 18.35
C ALA A 103 -19.15 -14.66 18.37
#